data_AF-A0AAD2ALN3-F1
#
_entry.id   AF-A0AAD2ALN3-F1
#
_cell.length_a   1.000
_cell.length_b   1.000
_cell.length_c   1.000
_cell.angle_alpha   90.00
_cell.angle_beta   90.00
_cell.angle_gamma   90.00
#
_symmetry.space_group_name_H-M   'P 1'
#
loop_
_entity.id
_entity.type
_entity.pdbx_description
1 polymer ?
#
loop_
_entity_poly.entity_id
_entity_poly.type
_entity_poly.pdbx_seq_one_letter_code
_entity_poly.pdbx_strand_id
1 'polypeptide(L)'
;MKLRAIKAIFIFFVIALVAQYAFFVRSRVYASECRREVDNLRRYIGETCYLPYRDGTLFRLYDAKTNKLIAERTYSDIHPQMLFDGDRVYYHLGVSPEEYVPLPPTLLDRLRAKLP
;
A
#
# COMPACT_ATOMS: atom_id res chain seq x y z
N MET A 1 40.07 4.01 -17.58
CA MET A 1 39.72 3.18 -16.39
C MET A 1 38.53 3.73 -15.59
N LYS A 2 38.50 5.03 -15.24
CA LYS A 2 37.45 5.63 -14.37
C LYS A 2 36.00 5.48 -14.90
N LEU A 3 35.78 5.58 -16.21
CA LEU A 3 34.43 5.50 -16.79
C LEU A 3 33.80 4.08 -16.71
N ARG A 4 34.60 3.02 -16.81
CA ARG A 4 34.11 1.63 -16.66
C ARG A 4 33.71 1.34 -15.21
N ALA A 5 34.46 1.86 -14.25
CA ALA A 5 34.12 1.75 -12.83
C ALA A 5 32.84 2.52 -12.48
N ILE A 6 32.66 3.75 -12.99
CA ILE A 6 31.44 4.54 -12.77
C ILE A 6 30.21 3.83 -13.37
N LYS A 7 30.33 3.28 -14.60
CA LYS A 7 29.24 2.49 -15.20
C LYS A 7 28.89 1.25 -14.38
N ALA A 8 29.89 0.53 -13.87
CA ALA A 8 29.67 -0.64 -13.03
C ALA A 8 28.96 -0.29 -11.72
N ILE A 9 29.36 0.81 -11.06
CA ILE A 9 28.69 1.31 -9.85
C ILE A 9 27.24 1.69 -10.13
N PHE A 10 26.99 2.40 -11.24
CA PHE A 10 25.63 2.79 -11.62
C PHE A 10 24.74 1.57 -11.91
N ILE A 11 25.26 0.57 -12.63
CA ILE A 11 24.54 -0.69 -12.89
C ILE A 11 24.24 -1.41 -11.58
N PHE A 12 25.21 -1.53 -10.67
CA PHE A 12 25.00 -2.17 -9.37
C PHE A 12 23.93 -1.44 -8.55
N PHE A 13 23.95 -0.10 -8.55
CA PHE A 13 22.94 0.71 -7.88
C PHE A 13 21.54 0.48 -8.46
N VAL A 14 21.39 0.45 -9.78
CA VAL A 14 20.11 0.15 -10.44
C VAL A 14 19.62 -1.25 -10.09
N ILE A 15 20.50 -2.26 -10.12
CA ILE A 15 20.16 -3.64 -9.74
C ILE A 15 19.70 -3.69 -8.28
N ALA A 16 20.40 -3.01 -7.37
CA ALA A 16 20.02 -2.96 -5.96
C ALA A 16 18.63 -2.34 -5.76
N LEU A 17 18.32 -1.24 -6.46
CA LEU A 17 16.99 -0.62 -6.42
C LEU A 17 15.90 -1.55 -6.94
N VAL A 18 16.15 -2.24 -8.06
CA VAL A 18 15.19 -3.21 -8.64
C VAL A 18 14.98 -4.38 -7.68
N ALA A 19 16.04 -4.92 -7.09
CA ALA A 19 15.96 -6.01 -6.12
C ALA A 19 15.16 -5.60 -4.87
N GLN A 20 15.39 -4.40 -4.36
CA GLN A 20 14.63 -3.85 -3.24
C GLN A 20 13.15 -3.73 -3.60
N TYR A 21 12.82 -3.14 -4.75
CA TYR A 21 11.43 -3.03 -5.20
C TYR A 21 10.78 -4.40 -5.37
N ALA A 22 11.46 -5.37 -6.00
CA ALA A 22 10.95 -6.72 -6.18
C ALA A 22 10.65 -7.43 -4.84
N PHE A 23 11.46 -7.19 -3.81
CA PHE A 23 11.20 -7.70 -2.46
C PHE A 23 9.92 -7.11 -1.86
N PHE A 24 9.69 -5.80 -2.00
CA PHE A 24 8.47 -5.14 -1.54
C PHE A 24 7.21 -5.61 -2.29
N VAL A 25 7.29 -5.78 -3.61
CA VAL A 25 6.18 -6.34 -4.39
C VAL A 25 5.86 -7.75 -3.91
N ARG A 26 6.91 -8.57 -3.72
CA ARG A 26 6.75 -9.94 -3.24
C ARG A 26 6.04 -9.97 -1.88
N SER A 27 6.42 -9.12 -0.93
CA SER A 27 5.79 -9.12 0.40
C SER A 27 4.29 -8.79 0.32
N ARG A 28 3.87 -7.92 -0.61
CA ARG A 28 2.44 -7.60 -0.84
C ARG A 28 1.65 -8.72 -1.49
N VAL A 29 2.29 -9.50 -2.36
CA VAL A 29 1.66 -10.66 -3.03
C VAL A 29 1.41 -11.79 -2.03
N TYR A 30 2.33 -11.99 -1.08
CA TYR A 30 2.18 -13.01 -0.03
C TYR A 30 1.43 -12.49 1.21
N ALA A 31 0.76 -11.34 1.14
CA ALA A 31 -0.06 -10.86 2.23
C ALA A 31 -1.21 -11.84 2.53
N SER A 32 -1.48 -12.08 3.80
CA SER A 32 -2.43 -13.09 4.28
C SER A 32 -3.41 -12.51 5.28
N GLU A 33 -4.43 -13.29 5.66
CA GLU A 33 -5.42 -12.92 6.69
C GLU A 33 -6.14 -11.59 6.40
N CYS A 34 -6.53 -11.41 5.13
CA CYS A 34 -7.20 -10.21 4.68
C CYS A 34 -8.61 -10.09 5.27
N ARG A 35 -8.93 -8.94 5.88
CA ARG A 35 -10.26 -8.55 6.32
C ARG A 35 -10.80 -7.46 5.41
N ARG A 36 -12.07 -7.58 5.02
CA ARG A 36 -12.75 -6.59 4.18
C ARG A 36 -13.90 -5.96 4.93
N GLU A 37 -14.04 -4.65 4.78
CA GLU A 37 -15.18 -3.90 5.28
C GLU A 37 -15.67 -2.96 4.18
N VAL A 38 -16.97 -2.66 4.22
CA VAL A 38 -17.64 -1.85 3.22
C VAL A 38 -18.09 -0.56 3.87
N ASP A 39 -17.89 0.55 3.17
CA ASP A 39 -18.42 1.85 3.59
C ASP A 39 -19.95 1.79 3.81
N ASN A 40 -20.47 2.62 4.71
CA ASN A 40 -21.91 2.73 4.99
C ASN A 40 -22.73 3.02 3.73
N LEU A 41 -22.18 3.83 2.82
CA LEU A 41 -22.81 4.17 1.54
C LEU A 41 -22.53 3.14 0.44
N ARG A 42 -21.81 2.06 0.74
CA ARG A 42 -21.42 0.98 -0.19
C ARG A 42 -20.74 1.48 -1.46
N ARG A 43 -20.02 2.60 -1.37
CA ARG A 43 -19.27 3.18 -2.50
C ARG A 43 -17.84 2.65 -2.57
N TYR A 44 -17.30 2.27 -1.41
CA TYR A 44 -15.92 1.84 -1.26
C TYR A 44 -15.84 0.56 -0.42
N ILE A 45 -14.83 -0.25 -0.71
CA ILE A 45 -14.49 -1.45 0.05
C ILE A 45 -13.05 -1.28 0.52
N GLY A 46 -12.83 -1.34 1.82
CA GLY A 46 -11.50 -1.35 2.42
C GLY A 46 -11.09 -2.78 2.74
N GLU A 47 -9.83 -3.11 2.50
CA GLU A 47 -9.23 -4.39 2.81
C GLU A 47 -7.94 -4.16 3.59
N THR A 48 -7.76 -4.88 4.70
CA THR A 48 -6.52 -4.89 5.49
C THR A 48 -5.96 -6.31 5.52
N CYS A 49 -4.71 -6.49 5.13
CA CYS A 49 -4.03 -7.79 5.11
C CYS A 49 -2.71 -7.72 5.89
N TYR A 50 -2.34 -8.80 6.57
CA TYR A 50 -1.06 -8.90 7.25
C TYR A 50 0.06 -9.22 6.25
N LEU A 51 1.20 -8.55 6.36
CA LEU A 51 2.39 -8.90 5.59
C LEU A 51 3.18 -10.03 6.29
N PRO A 52 3.74 -10.98 5.53
CA PRO A 52 4.42 -12.15 6.11
C PRO A 52 5.84 -11.89 6.61
N TYR A 53 6.52 -10.83 6.13
CA TYR A 53 7.95 -10.60 6.40
C TYR A 53 8.23 -9.35 7.26
N ARG A 54 7.20 -8.64 7.69
CA ARG A 54 7.27 -7.48 8.59
C ARG A 54 6.03 -7.47 9.46
N ASP A 55 6.10 -6.87 10.66
CA ASP A 55 4.96 -6.47 11.49
C ASP A 55 4.18 -5.31 10.83
N GLY A 56 3.89 -5.53 9.55
CA GLY A 56 3.32 -4.59 8.62
C GLY A 56 1.95 -5.05 8.22
N THR A 57 1.08 -4.07 8.03
CA THR A 57 -0.23 -4.26 7.43
C THR A 57 -0.26 -3.60 6.05
N LEU A 58 -0.94 -4.26 5.13
CA LEU A 58 -1.27 -3.76 3.81
C LEU A 58 -2.73 -3.32 3.81
N PHE A 59 -2.96 -2.03 3.65
CA PHE A 59 -4.28 -1.46 3.39
C PHE A 59 -4.51 -1.31 1.90
N ARG A 60 -5.66 -1.75 1.43
CA ARG A 60 -6.14 -1.62 0.06
C ARG A 60 -7.54 -1.03 0.05
N LEU A 61 -7.77 -0.08 -0.82
CA LEU A 61 -9.07 0.54 -1.02
C LEU A 61 -9.55 0.22 -2.43
N TYR A 62 -10.76 -0.28 -2.54
CA TYR A 62 -11.41 -0.64 -3.79
C TYR A 62 -12.66 0.22 -4.00
N ASP A 63 -12.93 0.50 -5.27
CA ASP A 63 -14.23 1.01 -5.70
C ASP A 63 -15.26 -0.14 -5.62
N ALA A 64 -16.35 0.04 -4.88
CA ALA A 64 -17.31 -1.04 -4.63
C ALA A 64 -18.10 -1.46 -5.88
N LYS A 65 -18.27 -0.54 -6.84
CA LYS A 65 -19.03 -0.80 -8.08
C LYS A 65 -18.22 -1.62 -9.08
N THR A 66 -16.93 -1.32 -9.19
CA THR A 66 -16.03 -1.92 -10.20
C THR A 66 -15.06 -2.94 -9.60
N ASN A 67 -15.01 -3.05 -8.28
CA ASN A 67 -14.05 -3.85 -7.52
C ASN A 67 -12.59 -3.55 -7.89
N LYS A 68 -12.32 -2.33 -8.34
CA LYS A 68 -10.99 -1.90 -8.80
C LYS A 68 -10.21 -1.31 -7.65
N LEU A 69 -8.95 -1.69 -7.52
CA LEU A 69 -8.02 -1.09 -6.56
C LEU A 69 -7.77 0.39 -6.92
N ILE A 70 -8.09 1.29 -5.99
CA ILE A 70 -8.01 2.74 -6.16
C ILE A 70 -7.02 3.41 -5.20
N ALA A 71 -6.65 2.76 -4.09
CA ALA A 71 -5.53 3.16 -3.24
C ALA A 71 -4.91 1.94 -2.57
N GLU A 72 -3.60 2.00 -2.31
CA GLU A 72 -2.86 1.00 -1.53
C GLU A 72 -1.86 1.71 -0.60
N ARG A 73 -1.73 1.21 0.63
CA ARG A 73 -0.79 1.68 1.66
C ARG A 73 -0.19 0.52 2.41
N THR A 74 1.09 0.64 2.74
CA THR A 74 1.77 -0.30 3.64
C THR A 74 2.20 0.49 4.86
N TYR A 75 1.86 0.01 6.05
CA TYR A 75 2.16 0.63 7.33
C TYR A 75 2.54 -0.44 8.35
N SER A 76 3.06 -0.05 9.51
CA SER A 76 3.47 -0.98 10.56
C SER A 76 2.45 -0.98 11.68
N ASP A 77 1.62 -2.01 11.74
CA ASP A 77 0.62 -2.20 12.77
C ASP A 77 0.29 -3.69 12.90
N ILE A 78 0.28 -4.18 14.14
CA ILE A 78 -0.03 -5.56 14.51
C ILE A 78 -1.53 -5.77 14.75
N HIS A 79 -2.28 -4.71 15.00
CA HIS A 79 -3.73 -4.74 15.19
C HIS A 79 -4.41 -3.72 14.27
N PRO A 80 -4.34 -3.94 12.94
CA PRO A 80 -4.85 -2.99 11.98
C PRO A 80 -6.35 -2.77 12.17
N GLN A 81 -6.68 -1.51 12.43
CA GLN A 81 -8.05 -1.04 12.52
C GLN A 81 -8.34 -0.10 11.36
N MET A 82 -9.54 -0.21 10.82
CA MET A 82 -10.02 0.66 9.76
C MET A 82 -11.29 1.36 10.21
N LEU A 83 -11.42 2.64 9.86
CA LEU A 83 -12.62 3.41 10.11
C LEU A 83 -12.96 4.26 8.89
N PHE A 84 -14.17 4.05 8.37
CA PHE A 84 -14.77 4.94 7.40
C PHE A 84 -15.42 6.12 8.14
N ASP A 85 -14.98 7.34 7.82
CA ASP A 85 -15.56 8.56 8.36
C ASP A 85 -15.81 9.56 7.23
N GLY A 86 -17.07 9.61 6.76
CA GLY A 86 -17.53 10.55 5.75
C GLY A 86 -16.71 10.53 4.45
N ASP A 87 -15.83 11.52 4.31
CA ASP A 87 -14.95 11.73 3.16
C ASP A 87 -13.53 11.18 3.38
N ARG A 88 -13.31 10.31 4.38
CA ARG A 88 -12.00 9.74 4.72
C ARG A 88 -12.09 8.28 5.14
N VAL A 89 -11.00 7.57 4.93
CA VAL A 89 -10.74 6.26 5.52
C VAL A 89 -9.47 6.33 6.34
N TYR A 90 -9.62 6.13 7.63
CA TYR A 90 -8.52 5.93 8.54
C TYR A 90 -8.09 4.47 8.47
N TYR A 91 -6.84 4.22 8.13
CA TYR A 91 -6.28 2.88 8.03
C TYR A 91 -5.23 2.59 9.11
N HIS A 92 -4.70 3.63 9.75
CA HIS A 92 -3.74 3.51 10.84
C HIS A 92 -4.20 4.39 12.00
N LEU A 93 -4.96 3.78 12.91
CA LEU A 93 -5.51 4.43 14.10
C LEU A 93 -4.54 4.32 15.27
N GLY A 94 -4.55 5.31 16.19
CA GLY A 94 -3.71 5.27 17.39
C GLY A 94 -2.26 5.72 17.19
N VAL A 95 -1.92 6.24 16.00
CA VAL A 95 -0.64 6.92 15.73
C VAL A 95 -0.83 8.42 15.59
N SER A 96 0.23 9.20 15.86
CA SER A 96 0.23 10.66 15.73
C SER A 96 1.29 11.09 14.70
N PRO A 97 0.91 11.71 13.56
CA PRO A 97 -0.47 11.98 13.12
C PRO A 97 -1.19 10.71 12.64
N GLU A 98 -2.52 10.69 12.77
CA GLU A 98 -3.35 9.60 12.23
C GLU A 98 -3.19 9.53 10.71
N GLU A 99 -3.04 8.33 10.17
CA GLU A 99 -2.93 8.16 8.73
C GLU A 99 -4.29 7.82 8.11
N TYR A 100 -4.65 8.60 7.10
CA TYR A 100 -5.91 8.46 6.39
C TYR A 100 -5.75 8.61 4.87
N VAL A 101 -6.73 8.10 4.15
CA VAL A 101 -6.91 8.31 2.70
C VAL A 101 -8.19 9.12 2.49
N PRO A 102 -8.15 10.27 1.78
CA PRO A 102 -9.36 11.00 1.43
C PRO A 102 -10.21 10.21 0.43
N LEU A 103 -11.53 10.40 0.49
CA LEU A 103 -12.55 9.84 -0.38
C LEU A 103 -13.25 10.98 -1.14
N PRO A 104 -13.18 11.03 -2.48
CA PRO A 104 -12.48 10.10 -3.35
C PRO A 104 -10.94 10.21 -3.23
N PRO A 105 -10.20 9.11 -3.43
CA PRO A 105 -8.74 9.12 -3.37
C PRO A 105 -8.13 9.95 -4.49
N THR A 106 -6.94 10.49 -4.20
CA THR A 106 -6.24 11.39 -5.11
C THR A 106 -5.83 10.68 -6.41
N LEU A 107 -5.57 11.44 -7.47
CA LEU A 107 -5.06 10.87 -8.72
C LEU A 107 -3.74 10.13 -8.52
N LEU A 108 -2.88 10.63 -7.62
CA LEU A 108 -1.62 9.99 -7.27
C LEU A 108 -1.84 8.61 -6.62
N ASP A 109 -2.84 8.49 -5.75
CA ASP A 109 -3.20 7.22 -5.12
C ASP A 109 -3.67 6.20 -6.12
N ARG A 110 -4.51 6.63 -7.06
CA ARG A 110 -4.99 5.77 -8.15
C ARG A 110 -3.88 5.33 -9.09
N LEU A 111 -2.86 6.16 -9.30
CA LEU A 111 -1.68 5.80 -10.09
C LEU A 111 -0.80 4.79 -9.35
N ARG A 112 -0.53 5.04 -8.06
CA ARG A 112 0.23 4.11 -7.20
C ARG A 112 -0.46 2.77 -7.07
N ALA A 113 -1.79 2.75 -6.96
CA ALA A 113 -2.58 1.52 -6.89
C ALA A 113 -2.53 0.65 -8.16
N LYS A 114 -2.08 1.19 -9.30
CA LYS A 114 -1.85 0.40 -10.53
C LYS A 114 -0.47 -0.26 -10.56
N LEU A 115 0.44 0.19 -9.70
CA LEU A 115 1.78 -0.37 -9.59
C LEU A 115 1.73 -1.48 -8.53
N PRO A 116 2.21 -2.70 -8.83
CA PRO A 116 2.29 -3.77 -7.85
C PRO A 116 3.27 -3.42 -6.70
#